data_AF-A0A433ULY2-F1
#
_entry.id   AF-A0A433ULY2-F1
#
_cell.length_a   1.000
_cell.length_b   1.000
_cell.length_c   1.000
_cell.angle_alpha   90.00
_cell.angle_beta   90.00
_cell.angle_gamma   90.00
#
_symmetry.space_group_name_H-M   'P 1'
#
loop_
_entity.id
_entity.type
_entity.pdbx_description
1 polymer ?
#
loop_
_entity_poly.entity_id
_entity_poly.type
_entity_poly.pdbx_seq_one_letter_code
_entity_poly.pdbx_strand_id
1 'polypeptide(L)'
;MLSSPLPTINALKQPTSDAWIEQAIANLDIILLDHSHCERKAAGVALNFMFRYPSNSKMVRELTAIAREELEHFELVNQWLERRNIPLAPLSAPPYGAGLKTQVRSQEPARFLDNLLVTGLIEARSHERLGLLAANCPEPELAKFYRALMASEARHFGTYWVLADTYFEREIVMQRLDELAVVESELLATLHPEPRIHS
;
A
#
# COMPACT_ATOMS: atom_id res chain seq x y z
N MET A 1 19.78 17.59 1.59
CA MET A 1 19.81 16.17 1.19
C MET A 1 18.82 15.45 2.09
N LEU A 2 17.63 15.18 1.57
CA LEU A 2 16.57 14.49 2.30
C LEU A 2 16.69 12.99 1.99
N SER A 3 17.57 12.26 2.68
CA SER A 3 17.39 10.81 2.86
C SER A 3 18.38 10.24 3.87
N SER A 4 17.83 9.58 4.88
CA SER A 4 18.48 8.45 5.54
C SER A 4 18.08 7.20 4.74
N PRO A 5 19.00 6.29 4.39
CA PRO A 5 18.64 5.13 3.57
C PRO A 5 17.70 4.22 4.35
N LEU A 6 16.45 4.10 3.89
CA LEU A 6 15.56 3.01 4.27
C LEU A 6 16.10 1.70 3.66
N PRO A 7 15.86 0.54 4.30
CA PRO A 7 16.23 -0.74 3.73
C PRO A 7 15.56 -0.94 2.36
N THR A 8 16.31 -1.47 1.39
CA THR A 8 15.79 -1.77 0.05
C THR A 8 14.70 -2.84 0.14
N ILE A 9 13.54 -2.55 -0.45
CA ILE A 9 12.44 -3.50 -0.57
C ILE A 9 12.59 -4.21 -1.92
N ASN A 10 13.03 -5.47 -1.89
CA ASN A 10 13.38 -6.23 -3.11
C ASN A 10 12.25 -6.36 -4.15
N ALA A 11 10.99 -6.16 -3.73
CA ALA A 11 9.83 -6.20 -4.62
C ALA A 11 9.61 -4.91 -5.42
N LEU A 12 10.24 -3.79 -5.05
CA LEU A 12 10.09 -2.49 -5.73
C LEU A 12 11.28 -2.26 -6.66
N LYS A 13 11.02 -1.90 -7.93
CA LYS A 13 12.08 -1.72 -8.93
C LYS A 13 12.75 -0.34 -8.88
N GLN A 14 12.02 0.68 -8.47
CA GLN A 14 12.52 2.04 -8.32
C GLN A 14 12.14 2.58 -6.94
N PRO A 15 13.05 3.31 -6.28
CA PRO A 15 12.72 4.00 -5.04
C PRO A 15 11.74 5.15 -5.33
N THR A 16 10.98 5.54 -4.31
CA THR A 16 10.21 6.79 -4.38
C THR A 16 11.14 7.98 -4.62
N SER A 17 10.73 8.89 -5.51
CA SER A 17 11.52 10.06 -5.89
C SER A 17 11.49 11.15 -4.83
N ASP A 18 12.56 11.94 -4.72
CA ASP A 18 12.63 13.10 -3.84
C ASP A 18 11.50 14.12 -4.13
N ALA A 19 11.11 14.25 -5.40
CA ALA A 19 10.01 15.12 -5.81
C ALA A 19 8.66 14.72 -5.19
N TRP A 20 8.40 13.41 -5.04
CA TRP A 20 7.21 12.95 -4.31
C TRP A 20 7.31 13.30 -2.81
N ILE A 21 8.49 13.15 -2.20
CA ILE A 21 8.71 13.50 -0.78
C ILE A 21 8.42 15.00 -0.57
N GLU A 22 9.00 15.86 -1.40
CA GLU A 22 8.79 17.31 -1.33
C GLU A 22 7.29 17.66 -1.49
N GLN A 23 6.62 17.07 -2.48
CA GLN A 23 5.19 17.28 -2.71
C GLN A 23 4.35 16.81 -1.51
N ALA A 24 4.64 15.64 -0.95
CA ALA A 24 3.89 15.05 0.15
C ALA A 24 4.08 15.86 1.45
N ILE A 25 5.32 16.25 1.78
CA ILE A 25 5.63 17.07 2.96
C ILE A 25 4.99 18.46 2.86
N ALA A 26 4.93 19.04 1.67
CA ALA A 26 4.25 20.31 1.45
C ALA A 26 2.71 20.23 1.57
N ASN A 27 2.13 19.02 1.54
CA ASN A 27 0.68 18.79 1.47
C ASN A 27 0.18 17.71 2.45
N LEU A 28 0.75 17.66 3.67
CA LEU A 28 0.48 16.60 4.66
C LEU A 28 -1.02 16.38 4.97
N ASP A 29 -1.82 17.44 4.98
CA ASP A 29 -3.27 17.33 5.26
C ASP A 29 -4.00 16.55 4.16
N ILE A 30 -3.62 16.74 2.90
CA ILE A 30 -4.18 15.98 1.77
C ILE A 30 -3.65 14.53 1.80
N ILE A 31 -2.38 14.34 2.16
CA ILE A 31 -1.78 13.01 2.31
C ILE A 31 -2.49 12.21 3.40
N LEU A 32 -2.78 12.81 4.56
CA LEU A 32 -3.54 12.17 5.64
C LEU A 32 -4.96 11.80 5.18
N LEU A 33 -5.63 12.69 4.46
CA LEU A 33 -6.98 12.42 3.96
C LEU A 33 -6.97 11.25 2.95
N ASP A 34 -6.02 11.22 2.02
CA ASP A 34 -5.87 10.09 1.10
C ASP A 34 -5.47 8.80 1.81
N HIS A 35 -4.59 8.88 2.81
CA HIS A 35 -4.18 7.74 3.63
C HIS A 35 -5.37 7.10 4.33
N SER A 36 -6.25 7.90 4.93
CA SER A 36 -7.52 7.41 5.50
C SER A 36 -8.33 6.61 4.46
N HIS A 37 -8.42 7.09 3.21
CA HIS A 37 -9.07 6.31 2.16
C HIS A 37 -8.32 5.03 1.81
N CYS A 38 -6.99 5.03 1.81
CA CYS A 38 -6.16 3.85 1.57
C CYS A 38 -6.41 2.74 2.60
N GLU A 39 -6.40 3.03 3.90
CA GLU A 39 -6.61 2.01 4.93
C GLU A 39 -7.99 1.37 4.82
N ARG A 40 -9.02 2.20 4.62
CA ARG A 40 -10.38 1.72 4.39
C ARG A 40 -10.48 0.85 3.13
N LYS A 41 -9.77 1.21 2.06
CA LYS A 41 -9.72 0.41 0.82
C LYS A 41 -8.99 -0.92 1.06
N ALA A 42 -7.89 -0.94 1.81
CA ALA A 42 -7.11 -2.14 2.13
C ALA A 42 -7.97 -3.16 2.91
N ALA A 43 -8.67 -2.69 3.95
CA ALA A 43 -9.66 -3.51 4.66
C ALA A 43 -10.74 -4.08 3.72
N GLY A 44 -11.27 -3.25 2.82
CA GLY A 44 -12.23 -3.66 1.80
C GLY A 44 -11.69 -4.71 0.82
N VAL A 45 -10.42 -4.61 0.42
CA VAL A 45 -9.75 -5.60 -0.43
C VAL A 45 -9.64 -6.94 0.29
N ALA A 46 -9.20 -6.95 1.56
CA ALA A 46 -9.12 -8.16 2.37
C ALA A 46 -10.49 -8.85 2.51
N LEU A 47 -11.56 -8.10 2.78
CA LEU A 47 -12.94 -8.61 2.82
C LEU A 47 -13.37 -9.22 1.47
N ASN A 48 -13.07 -8.55 0.36
CA ASN A 48 -13.40 -9.04 -0.98
C ASN A 48 -12.70 -10.36 -1.32
N PHE A 49 -11.44 -10.55 -0.90
CA PHE A 49 -10.76 -11.85 -1.04
C PHE A 49 -11.50 -12.95 -0.28
N MET A 50 -11.91 -12.70 0.96
CA MET A 50 -12.60 -13.69 1.78
C MET A 50 -13.97 -14.08 1.21
N PHE A 51 -14.72 -13.12 0.64
CA PHE A 51 -15.96 -13.43 -0.07
C PHE A 51 -15.71 -14.22 -1.36
N ARG A 52 -14.63 -13.93 -2.09
CA ARG A 52 -14.34 -14.55 -3.37
C ARG A 52 -13.76 -15.96 -3.24
N TYR A 53 -12.93 -16.20 -2.23
CA TYR A 53 -12.23 -17.47 -2.01
C TYR A 53 -12.47 -18.03 -0.59
N PRO A 54 -13.73 -18.30 -0.20
CA PRO A 54 -14.09 -18.68 1.18
C PRO A 54 -13.51 -20.03 1.61
N SER A 55 -13.18 -20.92 0.66
CA SER A 55 -12.61 -22.24 0.94
C SER A 55 -11.11 -22.20 1.30
N ASN A 56 -10.43 -21.08 1.09
CA ASN A 56 -9.00 -20.92 1.38
C ASN A 56 -8.79 -20.55 2.86
N SER A 57 -8.94 -21.52 3.77
CA SER A 57 -8.98 -21.28 5.22
C SER A 57 -7.77 -20.52 5.80
N LYS A 58 -6.55 -20.79 5.31
CA LYS A 58 -5.34 -20.03 5.70
C LYS A 58 -5.47 -18.57 5.29
N MET A 59 -5.77 -18.30 4.03
CA MET A 59 -6.02 -16.94 3.52
C MET A 59 -7.11 -16.23 4.31
N VAL A 60 -8.24 -16.88 4.57
CA VAL A 60 -9.34 -16.29 5.35
C VAL A 60 -8.87 -15.87 6.75
N ARG A 61 -8.07 -16.70 7.42
CA ARG A 61 -7.53 -16.37 8.75
C ARG A 61 -6.60 -15.15 8.69
N GLU A 62 -5.63 -15.17 7.78
CA GLU A 62 -4.65 -14.08 7.65
C GLU A 62 -5.33 -12.76 7.26
N LEU A 63 -6.24 -12.79 6.28
CA LEU A 63 -6.93 -11.60 5.81
C LEU A 63 -8.00 -11.09 6.78
N THR A 64 -8.51 -11.92 7.69
CA THR A 64 -9.33 -11.44 8.82
C THR A 64 -8.50 -10.58 9.76
N ALA A 65 -7.25 -10.97 10.05
CA ALA A 65 -6.36 -10.20 10.90
C ALA A 65 -5.98 -8.86 10.24
N ILE A 66 -5.56 -8.90 8.96
CA ILE A 66 -5.24 -7.68 8.19
C ILE A 66 -6.46 -6.75 8.13
N ALA A 67 -7.65 -7.25 7.79
CA ALA A 67 -8.84 -6.39 7.69
C ALA A 67 -9.17 -5.67 9.00
N ARG A 68 -8.89 -6.28 10.16
CA ARG A 68 -9.05 -5.64 11.47
C ARG A 68 -7.98 -4.58 11.71
N GLU A 69 -6.72 -4.93 11.48
CA GLU A 69 -5.58 -4.03 11.64
C GLU A 69 -5.73 -2.79 10.75
N GLU A 70 -6.19 -2.94 9.51
CA GLU A 70 -6.44 -1.79 8.61
C GLU A 70 -7.59 -0.90 9.04
N LEU A 71 -8.63 -1.46 9.68
CA LEU A 71 -9.69 -0.64 10.28
C LEU A 71 -9.20 0.08 11.53
N GLU A 72 -8.26 -0.51 12.28
CA GLU A 72 -7.57 0.16 13.39
C GLU A 72 -6.67 1.30 12.86
N HIS A 73 -5.93 1.09 11.76
CA HIS A 73 -5.17 2.15 11.09
C HIS A 73 -6.08 3.27 10.59
N PHE A 74 -7.17 2.93 9.91
CA PHE A 74 -8.17 3.89 9.42
C PHE A 74 -8.68 4.80 10.55
N GLU A 75 -9.02 4.21 11.70
CA GLU A 75 -9.45 4.95 12.87
C GLU A 75 -8.34 5.87 13.40
N LEU A 76 -7.10 5.39 13.49
CA LEU A 76 -5.96 6.19 13.94
C LEU A 76 -5.66 7.37 13.00
N VAL A 77 -5.75 7.17 11.68
CA VAL A 77 -5.59 8.26 10.70
C VAL A 77 -6.73 9.27 10.83
N ASN A 78 -7.97 8.82 11.06
CA ASN A 78 -9.10 9.74 11.25
C ASN A 78 -8.96 10.60 12.51
N GLN A 79 -8.38 10.06 13.59
CA GLN A 79 -8.06 10.87 14.78
C GLN A 79 -7.06 12.00 14.45
N TRP A 80 -6.14 11.78 13.50
CA TRP A 80 -5.28 12.86 13.00
C TRP A 80 -6.05 13.88 12.16
N LEU A 81 -6.98 13.43 11.31
CA LEU A 81 -7.86 14.34 10.56
C LEU A 81 -8.66 15.24 11.51
N GLU A 82 -9.25 14.66 12.56
CA GLU A 82 -10.00 15.40 13.59
C GLU A 82 -9.12 16.42 14.33
N ARG A 83 -7.93 16.02 14.78
CA ARG A 83 -6.96 16.91 15.46
C ARG A 83 -6.57 18.12 14.60
N ARG A 84 -6.55 17.95 13.28
CA ARG A 84 -6.21 18.99 12.30
C ARG A 84 -7.44 19.70 11.72
N ASN A 85 -8.64 19.33 12.17
CA ASN A 85 -9.90 19.85 11.65
C ASN A 85 -10.04 19.66 10.12
N ILE A 86 -9.56 18.53 9.61
CA ILE A 86 -9.67 18.13 8.20
C ILE A 86 -10.93 17.27 8.05
N PRO A 87 -11.95 17.73 7.30
CA PRO A 87 -13.14 16.92 7.09
C PRO A 87 -12.84 15.73 6.17
N LEU A 88 -13.43 14.57 6.48
CA LEU A 88 -13.41 13.44 5.56
C LEU A 88 -14.19 13.82 4.29
N ALA A 89 -13.49 13.94 3.17
CA ALA A 89 -14.03 14.36 1.89
C ALA A 89 -13.56 13.42 0.77
N PRO A 90 -14.32 13.33 -0.34
CA PRO A 90 -13.88 12.56 -1.50
C PRO A 90 -12.61 13.19 -2.12
N LEU A 91 -11.68 12.34 -2.52
CA LEU A 91 -10.51 12.70 -3.32
C LEU A 91 -10.51 11.89 -4.62
N SER A 92 -10.09 12.51 -5.72
CA SER A 92 -9.82 11.81 -6.96
C SER A 92 -8.67 10.82 -6.74
N ALA A 93 -8.86 9.56 -7.13
CA ALA A 93 -7.84 8.53 -6.99
C ALA A 93 -6.71 8.76 -8.02
N PRO A 94 -5.42 8.55 -7.64
CA PRO A 94 -4.33 8.56 -8.61
C PRO A 94 -4.45 7.34 -9.54
N PRO A 95 -3.79 7.36 -10.71
CA PRO A 95 -3.88 6.26 -11.69
C PRO A 95 -3.29 4.94 -11.18
N TYR A 96 -2.46 4.97 -10.13
CA TYR A 96 -1.72 3.83 -9.60
C TYR A 96 -2.57 2.56 -9.38
N GLY A 97 -3.57 2.63 -8.49
CA GLY A 97 -4.38 1.46 -8.14
C GLY A 97 -5.22 0.95 -9.33
N ALA A 98 -5.72 1.87 -10.17
CA ALA A 98 -6.44 1.50 -11.38
C ALA A 98 -5.51 0.84 -12.41
N GLY A 99 -4.30 1.38 -12.60
CA GLY A 99 -3.26 0.87 -13.48
C GLY A 99 -2.85 -0.55 -13.11
N LEU A 100 -2.52 -0.81 -11.84
CA LEU A 100 -2.20 -2.16 -11.37
C LEU A 100 -3.38 -3.13 -11.57
N LYS A 101 -4.61 -2.69 -11.32
CA LYS A 101 -5.81 -3.52 -11.53
C LYS A 101 -5.98 -3.93 -13.00
N THR A 102 -5.53 -3.14 -13.97
CA THR A 102 -5.56 -3.53 -15.39
C THR A 102 -4.66 -4.73 -15.70
N GLN A 103 -3.65 -4.98 -14.88
CA GLN A 103 -2.73 -6.10 -15.06
C GLN A 103 -3.27 -7.43 -14.52
N VAL A 104 -4.37 -7.40 -13.76
CA VAL A 104 -4.95 -8.60 -13.16
C VAL A 104 -5.62 -9.45 -14.24
N ARG A 105 -5.09 -10.66 -14.47
CA ARG A 105 -5.68 -11.63 -15.39
C ARG A 105 -7.10 -12.00 -14.96
N SER A 106 -7.98 -12.24 -15.93
CA SER A 106 -9.41 -12.45 -15.67
C SER A 106 -9.77 -13.88 -15.23
N GLN A 107 -8.98 -14.87 -15.66
CA GLN A 107 -9.27 -16.29 -15.45
C GLN A 107 -8.58 -16.85 -14.21
N GLU A 108 -9.26 -17.76 -13.52
CA GLU A 108 -8.67 -18.51 -12.41
C GLU A 108 -7.75 -19.63 -12.96
N PRO A 109 -6.67 -20.00 -12.25
CA PRO A 109 -6.24 -19.46 -10.94
C PRO A 109 -5.30 -18.23 -11.06
N ALA A 110 -4.99 -17.79 -12.28
CA ALA A 110 -4.09 -16.66 -12.54
C ALA A 110 -4.60 -15.34 -11.92
N ARG A 111 -5.91 -15.12 -11.93
CA ARG A 111 -6.57 -13.98 -11.27
C ARG A 111 -6.28 -13.96 -9.78
N PHE A 112 -6.36 -15.10 -9.10
CA PHE A 112 -6.09 -15.17 -7.67
C PHE A 112 -4.64 -14.77 -7.35
N LEU A 113 -3.67 -15.35 -8.06
CA LEU A 113 -2.25 -15.00 -7.93
C LEU A 113 -2.03 -13.49 -8.16
N ASP A 114 -2.55 -12.96 -9.26
CA ASP A 114 -2.34 -11.55 -9.62
C ASP A 114 -2.92 -10.60 -8.58
N ASN A 115 -4.10 -10.89 -8.02
CA ASN A 115 -4.65 -10.05 -6.96
C ASN A 115 -3.76 -10.09 -5.70
N LEU A 116 -3.25 -11.26 -5.28
CA LEU A 116 -2.36 -11.35 -4.12
C LEU A 116 -1.09 -10.52 -4.33
N LEU A 117 -0.47 -10.62 -5.51
CA LEU A 117 0.77 -9.91 -5.84
C LEU A 117 0.55 -8.41 -6.00
N VAL A 118 -0.53 -7.99 -6.67
CA VAL A 118 -0.88 -6.57 -6.80
C VAL A 118 -1.14 -5.96 -5.44
N THR A 119 -1.92 -6.61 -4.56
CA THR A 119 -2.13 -6.10 -3.21
C THR A 119 -0.81 -6.03 -2.44
N GLY A 120 0.02 -7.08 -2.48
CA GLY A 120 1.34 -7.06 -1.86
C GLY A 120 2.24 -5.91 -2.34
N LEU A 121 2.25 -5.60 -3.65
CA LEU A 121 3.02 -4.45 -4.17
C LEU A 121 2.51 -3.10 -3.66
N ILE A 122 1.18 -2.96 -3.48
CA ILE A 122 0.59 -1.75 -2.89
C ILE A 122 1.07 -1.59 -1.45
N GLU A 123 1.01 -2.64 -0.63
CA GLU A 123 1.53 -2.64 0.76
C GLU A 123 3.04 -2.35 0.80
N ALA A 124 3.82 -2.92 -0.12
CA ALA A 124 5.26 -2.67 -0.21
C ALA A 124 5.57 -1.20 -0.51
N ARG A 125 4.82 -0.57 -1.43
CA ARG A 125 4.99 0.86 -1.72
C ARG A 125 4.49 1.74 -0.57
N SER A 126 3.39 1.36 0.09
CA SER A 126 2.91 2.02 1.32
C SER A 126 4.00 1.98 2.40
N HIS A 127 4.60 0.82 2.67
CA HIS A 127 5.70 0.66 3.61
C HIS A 127 6.85 1.66 3.34
N GLU A 128 7.31 1.72 2.09
CA GLU A 128 8.37 2.64 1.69
C GLU A 128 7.98 4.11 1.94
N ARG A 129 6.81 4.52 1.44
CA ARG A 129 6.36 5.92 1.46
C ARG A 129 6.00 6.39 2.86
N LEU A 130 5.38 5.56 3.69
CA LEU A 130 5.16 5.86 5.11
C LEU A 130 6.49 5.99 5.87
N GLY A 131 7.49 5.17 5.53
CA GLY A 131 8.85 5.31 6.06
C GLY A 131 9.50 6.63 5.68
N LEU A 132 9.33 7.07 4.43
CA LEU A 132 9.85 8.35 3.94
C LEU A 132 9.13 9.54 4.58
N LEU A 133 7.82 9.47 4.76
CA LEU A 133 7.06 10.45 5.54
C LEU A 133 7.59 10.49 6.98
N ALA A 134 7.78 9.34 7.63
CA ALA A 134 8.32 9.27 8.98
C ALA A 134 9.75 9.84 9.13
N ALA A 135 10.55 9.81 8.07
CA ALA A 135 11.91 10.32 8.06
C ALA A 135 12.01 11.83 7.77
N ASN A 136 11.07 12.37 6.99
CA ASN A 136 11.12 13.74 6.48
C ASN A 136 10.01 14.65 7.05
N CYS A 137 9.06 14.10 7.81
CA CYS A 137 7.99 14.88 8.42
C CYS A 137 8.56 15.87 9.46
N PRO A 138 8.26 17.18 9.34
CA PRO A 138 8.77 18.19 10.26
C PRO A 138 8.13 18.11 11.66
N GLU A 139 7.01 17.40 11.80
CA GLU A 139 6.25 17.27 13.03
C GLU A 139 6.60 15.94 13.73
N PRO A 140 7.29 15.94 14.88
CA PRO A 140 7.81 14.72 15.50
C PRO A 140 6.74 13.69 15.87
N GLU A 141 5.55 14.13 16.29
CA GLU A 141 4.46 13.24 16.66
C GLU A 141 3.86 12.54 15.44
N LEU A 142 3.68 13.27 14.33
CA LEU A 142 3.19 12.70 13.07
C LEU A 142 4.26 11.78 12.44
N ALA A 143 5.54 12.14 12.53
CA ALA A 143 6.65 11.29 12.12
C ALA A 143 6.67 9.95 12.87
N LYS A 144 6.45 9.99 14.20
CA LYS A 144 6.34 8.79 15.04
C LYS A 144 5.13 7.94 14.64
N PHE A 145 4.01 8.56 14.32
CA PHE A 145 2.81 7.89 13.84
C PHE A 145 3.06 7.13 12.53
N TYR A 146 3.61 7.79 11.51
CA TYR A 146 3.93 7.12 10.24
C TYR A 146 4.94 5.98 10.41
N ARG A 147 5.91 6.13 11.33
CA ARG A 147 6.85 5.04 11.64
C ARG A 147 6.17 3.81 12.24
N ALA A 148 5.11 4.00 13.03
CA ALA A 148 4.36 2.91 13.62
C ALA A 148 3.57 2.15 12.54
N LEU A 149 2.89 2.87 11.65
CA LEU A 149 2.15 2.29 10.53
C LEU A 149 3.08 1.61 9.50
N MET A 150 4.22 2.21 9.19
CA MET A 150 5.25 1.57 8.34
C MET A 150 5.55 0.13 8.79
N ALA A 151 5.59 -0.14 10.10
CA ALA A 151 5.92 -1.47 10.60
C ALA A 151 4.83 -2.53 10.31
N SER A 152 3.55 -2.15 10.23
CA SER A 152 2.45 -3.05 9.86
C SER A 152 2.44 -3.34 8.35
N GLU A 153 2.67 -2.33 7.50
CA GLU A 153 2.76 -2.49 6.05
C GLU A 153 3.77 -3.56 5.62
N ALA A 154 4.95 -3.60 6.26
CA ALA A 154 5.96 -4.62 5.99
C ALA A 154 5.45 -6.04 6.27
N ARG A 155 4.64 -6.20 7.31
CA ARG A 155 4.02 -7.50 7.64
C ARG A 155 2.93 -7.84 6.64
N HIS A 156 2.11 -6.87 6.24
CA HIS A 156 1.04 -7.09 5.27
C HIS A 156 1.59 -7.54 3.92
N PHE A 157 2.61 -6.84 3.39
CA PHE A 157 3.32 -7.28 2.19
C PHE A 157 3.84 -8.71 2.34
N GLY A 158 4.51 -9.02 3.46
CA GLY A 158 5.01 -10.37 3.74
C GLY A 158 3.91 -11.43 3.74
N THR A 159 2.75 -11.12 4.32
CA THR A 159 1.58 -12.02 4.35
C THR A 159 1.05 -12.29 2.94
N TYR A 160 0.88 -11.27 2.10
CA TYR A 160 0.43 -11.47 0.72
C TYR A 160 1.42 -12.32 -0.09
N TRP A 161 2.73 -12.12 0.09
CA TRP A 161 3.76 -12.94 -0.54
C TRP A 161 3.69 -14.40 -0.05
N VAL A 162 3.60 -14.63 1.27
CA VAL A 162 3.47 -15.98 1.84
C VAL A 162 2.20 -16.68 1.34
N LEU A 163 1.09 -15.95 1.19
CA LEU A 163 -0.14 -16.50 0.62
C LEU A 163 0.08 -16.91 -0.85
N ALA A 164 0.71 -16.07 -1.67
CA ALA A 164 1.02 -16.42 -3.06
C ALA A 164 1.91 -17.68 -3.14
N ASP A 165 2.99 -17.74 -2.36
CA ASP A 165 3.92 -18.89 -2.29
C ASP A 165 3.27 -20.15 -1.67
N THR A 166 2.17 -20.00 -0.92
CA THR A 166 1.41 -21.14 -0.38
C THR A 166 0.53 -21.79 -1.45
N TYR A 167 -0.08 -21.00 -2.34
CA TYR A 167 -1.09 -21.49 -3.28
C TYR A 167 -0.56 -21.73 -4.70
N PHE A 168 0.66 -21.27 -4.99
CA PHE A 168 1.27 -21.35 -6.31
C PHE A 168 2.74 -21.76 -6.22
N GLU A 169 3.28 -22.32 -7.30
CA GLU A 169 4.69 -22.65 -7.39
C GLU A 169 5.55 -21.38 -7.34
N ARG A 170 6.60 -21.41 -6.53
CA ARG A 170 7.46 -20.24 -6.29
C ARG A 170 8.02 -19.61 -7.57
N GLU A 171 8.38 -20.42 -8.55
CA GLU A 171 8.91 -19.92 -9.83
C GLU A 171 7.87 -19.06 -10.55
N ILE A 172 6.61 -19.51 -10.60
CA ILE A 172 5.48 -18.76 -11.18
C ILE A 172 5.22 -17.46 -10.40
N VAL A 173 5.27 -17.54 -9.06
CA VAL A 173 5.08 -16.38 -8.17
C VAL A 173 6.16 -15.33 -8.43
N MET A 174 7.43 -15.74 -8.44
CA MET A 174 8.57 -14.84 -8.60
C MET A 174 8.59 -14.20 -9.99
N GLN A 175 8.35 -14.99 -11.04
CA GLN A 175 8.25 -14.46 -12.40
C GLN A 175 7.14 -13.41 -12.50
N ARG A 176 5.95 -13.72 -11.99
CA ARG A 176 4.80 -12.81 -12.08
C ARG A 176 4.97 -11.56 -11.22
N LEU A 177 5.59 -11.68 -10.06
CA LEU A 177 5.92 -10.55 -9.19
C LEU A 177 6.90 -9.61 -9.90
N ASP A 178 7.91 -10.14 -10.59
CA ASP A 178 8.88 -9.34 -11.34
C ASP A 178 8.20 -8.51 -12.43
N GLU A 179 7.32 -9.14 -13.22
CA GLU A 179 6.52 -8.46 -14.26
C GLU A 179 5.66 -7.34 -13.67
N LEU A 180 4.91 -7.61 -12.60
CA LEU A 180 4.04 -6.63 -11.97
C LEU A 180 4.82 -5.48 -11.31
N ALA A 181 5.99 -5.77 -10.74
CA ALA A 181 6.85 -4.77 -10.12
C ALA A 181 7.44 -3.78 -11.14
N VAL A 182 7.67 -4.22 -12.39
CA VAL A 182 8.04 -3.31 -13.48
C VAL A 182 6.90 -2.35 -13.78
N VAL A 183 5.67 -2.86 -13.94
CA VAL A 183 4.49 -2.01 -14.19
C VAL A 183 4.22 -1.03 -13.03
N GLU A 184 4.34 -1.51 -11.79
CA GLU A 184 4.22 -0.67 -10.58
C GLU A 184 5.18 0.52 -10.64
N SER A 185 6.43 0.25 -11.01
CA SER A 185 7.45 1.28 -11.14
C SER A 185 7.18 2.26 -12.28
N GLU A 186 6.67 1.79 -13.41
CA GLU A 186 6.31 2.64 -14.55
C GLU A 186 5.14 3.59 -14.20
N LEU A 187 4.16 3.10 -13.43
CA LEU A 187 3.02 3.90 -12.98
C LEU A 187 3.42 5.07 -12.06
N LEU A 188 4.55 4.95 -11.36
CA LEU A 188 5.09 5.98 -10.47
C LEU A 188 6.28 6.74 -11.06
N ALA A 189 6.69 6.42 -12.29
CA ALA A 189 7.85 7.05 -12.93
C ALA A 189 7.64 8.54 -13.20
N THR A 190 6.39 8.95 -13.42
CA THR A 190 6.00 10.36 -13.56
C THR A 190 5.20 10.79 -12.34
N LEU A 191 5.67 11.82 -11.65
CA LEU A 191 4.98 12.37 -10.48
C LEU A 191 3.58 12.85 -10.88
N HIS A 192 2.55 12.33 -10.21
CA HIS A 192 1.19 12.80 -10.40
C HIS A 192 0.99 14.18 -9.74
N PRO A 193 0.26 15.12 -10.39
CA PRO A 193 0.17 16.50 -9.93
C PRO A 193 -0.58 16.67 -8.59
N GLU A 194 -1.51 15.77 -8.28
CA GLU A 194 -2.22 15.78 -6.99
C GLU A 194 -1.52 14.86 -5.98
N PRO A 195 -1.23 15.34 -4.76
CA PRO A 195 -0.54 14.56 -3.74
C PRO A 195 -1.43 13.45 -3.18
N ARG A 196 -0.95 12.21 -3.26
CA ARG A 196 -1.58 10.99 -2.75
C ARG A 196 -0.50 10.09 -2.16
N ILE A 197 -0.91 9.12 -1.33
CA ILE A 197 0.02 8.09 -0.86
C ILE A 197 0.63 7.35 -2.05
N HIS A 198 -0.13 7.15 -3.14
CA HIS A 198 0.32 6.47 -4.36
C HIS A 198 0.28 7.37 -5.61
N SER A 199 0.64 8.67 -5.49
CA SER A 199 0.85 9.62 -6.61
C SER A 199 2.26 9.61 -7.19
#